data_AF-A0A1C2AXD0-F1
#
_entry.id   AF-A0A1C2AXD0-F1
#
_cell.length_a   1.000
_cell.length_b   1.000
_cell.length_c   1.000
_cell.angle_alpha   90.00
_cell.angle_beta   90.00
_cell.angle_gamma   90.00
#
_symmetry.space_group_name_H-M   'P 1'
#
loop_
_entity.id
_entity.type
_entity.pdbx_description
1 polymer ?
#
loop_
_entity_poly.entity_id
_entity_poly.type
_entity_poly.pdbx_seq_one_letter_code
_entity_poly.pdbx_strand_id
1 'polypeptide(L)'
;MFPRKHNKQNKIKRLILKLLNVYAYNKETLNIENPNYNNQKANFIKFNDKSFSPTRGYLELTRKIKKLDIFFRYAPSVNLWNSTKRWKRIIPDINKETLISVCLNSLKISILSFLEKNNLDICLHLVSDNSYSEFDNNILKLLTNEKFKVKKHSAKIQGNHGSYLECCDIAEFSDDIIFFIEDDYLFEKNCIEEMLFTYSRISSIIDKDIILCPTDYPFFYDSLYNTNIFIGKDYKWRLVGETLLTFMFSKNIFNTHKKNIRLVGEKKNEPFEKPLHEIYKVLKCLAPVNSLSYHMSRSVPDDSHSWINLWNENFTEYKNYKFNQR
;
A
#
# COMPACT_ATOMS: atom_id res chain seq x y z
N MET A 1 -19.23 -31.99 -2.54
CA MET A 1 -19.30 -30.69 -1.84
C MET A 1 -19.02 -30.96 -0.37
N PHE A 2 -18.03 -30.32 0.26
CA PHE A 2 -17.74 -30.56 1.69
C PHE A 2 -19.02 -30.33 2.52
N PRO A 3 -19.52 -31.34 3.25
CA PRO A 3 -20.75 -31.21 4.01
C PRO A 3 -20.51 -30.21 5.14
N ARG A 4 -21.07 -29.01 5.01
CA ARG A 4 -21.10 -28.04 6.11
C ARG A 4 -22.28 -28.40 7.01
N LYS A 5 -22.06 -28.52 8.32
CA LYS A 5 -23.15 -28.58 9.30
C LYS A 5 -23.93 -27.26 9.21
N HIS A 6 -25.10 -27.30 8.59
CA HIS A 6 -26.01 -26.17 8.55
C HIS A 6 -26.99 -26.28 9.72
N ASN A 7 -27.12 -25.23 10.52
CA ASN A 7 -28.23 -25.12 11.47
C ASN A 7 -29.55 -25.08 10.69
N LYS A 8 -30.50 -25.94 11.07
CA LYS A 8 -31.79 -26.09 10.38
C LYS A 8 -32.58 -24.79 10.50
N GLN A 9 -32.79 -24.07 9.39
CA GLN A 9 -33.56 -22.82 9.39
C GLN A 9 -35.06 -23.09 9.67
N ASN A 10 -35.72 -22.11 10.29
CA ASN A 10 -37.17 -22.11 10.54
C ASN A 10 -37.94 -22.19 9.20
N LYS A 11 -38.89 -23.14 9.09
CA LYS A 11 -39.70 -23.39 7.89
C LYS A 11 -40.50 -22.16 7.43
N ILE A 12 -41.01 -21.36 8.37
CA ILE A 12 -41.79 -20.15 8.08
C ILE A 12 -40.88 -19.08 7.45
N LYS A 13 -39.69 -18.88 8.02
CA LYS A 13 -38.67 -17.96 7.46
C LYS A 13 -38.32 -18.36 6.02
N ARG A 14 -38.16 -19.66 5.75
CA ARG A 14 -37.87 -20.17 4.39
C ARG A 14 -39.02 -19.96 3.39
N LEU A 15 -40.27 -20.06 3.84
CA LEU A 15 -41.44 -19.82 3.00
C LEU A 15 -41.56 -18.34 2.62
N ILE A 16 -41.39 -17.44 3.61
CA ILE A 16 -41.39 -15.98 3.39
C ILE A 16 -40.25 -15.58 2.46
N LEU A 17 -39.05 -16.15 2.66
CA LEU A 17 -37.90 -15.93 1.77
C LEU A 17 -38.16 -16.34 0.32
N LYS A 18 -38.82 -17.49 0.11
CA LYS A 18 -39.23 -17.94 -1.22
C LYS A 18 -40.26 -17.00 -1.86
N LEU A 19 -41.25 -16.55 -1.09
CA LEU A 19 -42.29 -15.63 -1.55
C LEU A 19 -41.72 -14.25 -1.94
N LEU A 20 -40.74 -13.76 -1.19
CA LEU A 20 -40.08 -12.48 -1.44
C LEU A 20 -38.93 -12.56 -2.46
N ASN A 21 -38.71 -13.73 -3.06
CA ASN A 21 -37.66 -13.98 -4.04
C ASN A 21 -36.26 -13.60 -3.50
N VAL A 22 -35.98 -13.88 -2.21
CA VAL A 22 -34.72 -13.50 -1.56
C VAL A 22 -33.71 -14.64 -1.51
N TYR A 23 -32.57 -14.46 -2.18
CA TYR A 23 -31.60 -15.53 -2.44
C TYR A 23 -30.28 -15.44 -1.67
N ALA A 24 -29.99 -14.32 -1.00
CA ALA A 24 -28.78 -14.18 -0.19
C ALA A 24 -29.09 -13.82 1.26
N TYR A 25 -28.08 -14.03 2.10
CA TYR A 25 -28.15 -13.89 3.53
C TYR A 25 -26.92 -13.14 4.00
N ASN A 26 -27.10 -12.09 4.78
CA ASN A 26 -26.01 -11.44 5.48
C ASN A 26 -25.52 -12.40 6.56
N LYS A 27 -24.29 -12.93 6.41
CA LYS A 27 -23.76 -13.98 7.29
C LYS A 27 -23.48 -13.50 8.72
N GLU A 28 -23.29 -12.20 8.91
CA GLU A 28 -22.98 -11.61 10.21
C GLU A 28 -24.24 -11.21 10.97
N THR A 29 -25.19 -10.55 10.30
CA THR A 29 -26.41 -10.05 10.96
C THR A 29 -27.60 -11.00 10.87
N LEU A 30 -27.49 -12.06 10.06
CA LEU A 30 -28.57 -12.98 9.77
C LEU A 30 -29.82 -12.33 9.11
N ASN A 31 -29.64 -11.10 8.61
CA ASN A 31 -30.65 -10.33 7.92
C ASN A 31 -30.81 -10.79 6.47
N ILE A 32 -32.04 -10.63 6.01
CA ILE A 32 -32.49 -11.03 4.69
C ILE A 32 -32.28 -9.83 3.77
N GLU A 33 -31.25 -9.92 2.94
CA GLU A 33 -30.93 -8.88 1.95
C GLU A 33 -30.95 -9.50 0.57
N ASN A 34 -31.73 -8.91 -0.34
CA ASN A 34 -31.74 -9.32 -1.73
C ASN A 34 -30.62 -8.57 -2.45
N PRO A 35 -29.51 -9.22 -2.85
CA PRO A 35 -28.49 -8.53 -3.62
C PRO A 35 -29.13 -8.17 -4.96
N ASN A 36 -28.99 -6.91 -5.38
CA ASN A 36 -29.49 -6.47 -6.67
C ASN A 36 -28.61 -7.09 -7.78
N TYR A 37 -28.96 -8.32 -8.17
CA TYR A 37 -28.24 -9.09 -9.19
C TYR A 37 -28.20 -8.42 -10.56
N ASN A 38 -29.04 -7.40 -10.82
CA ASN A 38 -29.03 -6.69 -12.09
C ASN A 38 -27.72 -5.91 -12.34
N ASN A 39 -26.91 -5.61 -11.31
CA ASN A 39 -25.72 -4.77 -11.47
C ASN A 39 -24.43 -5.21 -10.72
N GLN A 40 -24.41 -6.33 -9.98
CA GLN A 40 -23.23 -6.70 -9.17
C GLN A 40 -22.77 -8.14 -9.43
N LYS A 41 -22.04 -8.33 -10.54
CA LYS A 41 -21.38 -9.61 -10.90
C LYS A 41 -20.04 -9.84 -10.18
N ALA A 42 -19.51 -8.84 -9.48
CA ALA A 42 -18.17 -8.84 -8.90
C ALA A 42 -18.17 -8.43 -7.42
N ASN A 43 -17.01 -8.53 -6.76
CA ASN A 43 -16.80 -7.88 -5.47
C ASN A 43 -17.10 -6.39 -5.62
N PHE A 44 -17.85 -5.84 -4.68
CA PHE A 44 -18.08 -4.41 -4.60
C PHE A 44 -17.61 -3.94 -3.24
N ILE A 45 -16.86 -2.86 -3.20
CA ILE A 45 -16.52 -2.20 -1.95
C ILE A 45 -16.81 -0.72 -2.11
N LYS A 46 -17.54 -0.16 -1.15
CA LYS A 46 -17.70 1.29 -0.99
C LYS A 46 -16.82 1.75 0.16
N PHE A 47 -15.95 2.71 -0.12
CA PHE A 47 -14.94 3.18 0.82
C PHE A 47 -15.59 3.63 2.13
N ASN A 48 -15.04 3.19 3.27
CA ASN A 48 -15.55 3.51 4.60
C ASN A 48 -17.05 3.25 4.82
N ASP A 49 -17.67 2.35 4.07
CA ASP A 49 -19.09 2.02 4.21
C ASP A 49 -19.22 0.51 4.38
N LYS A 50 -19.45 -0.21 3.29
CA LYS A 50 -19.64 -1.64 3.27
C LYS A 50 -18.99 -2.27 2.05
N SER A 51 -18.78 -3.57 2.13
CA SER A 51 -18.37 -4.41 1.02
C SER A 51 -19.39 -5.51 0.76
N PHE A 52 -19.39 -6.04 -0.45
CA PHE A 52 -20.17 -7.19 -0.87
C PHE A 52 -19.26 -8.15 -1.61
N SER A 53 -19.36 -9.44 -1.30
CA SER A 53 -18.84 -10.49 -2.16
C SER A 53 -19.85 -11.63 -2.31
N PRO A 54 -19.93 -12.30 -3.48
CA PRO A 54 -20.84 -13.44 -3.66
C PRO A 54 -20.66 -14.55 -2.62
N THR A 55 -19.44 -14.72 -2.10
CA THR A 55 -19.10 -15.76 -1.12
C THR A 55 -19.46 -15.40 0.33
N ARG A 56 -19.52 -14.12 0.69
CA ARG A 56 -19.75 -13.66 2.08
C ARG A 56 -21.02 -12.84 2.27
N GLY A 57 -21.62 -12.32 1.21
CA GLY A 57 -22.70 -11.34 1.28
C GLY A 57 -22.14 -9.94 1.59
N TYR A 58 -22.99 -9.09 2.18
CA TYR A 58 -22.57 -7.78 2.68
C TYR A 58 -21.76 -7.92 3.97
N LEU A 59 -20.74 -7.06 4.10
CA LEU A 59 -19.88 -6.89 5.27
C LEU A 59 -19.80 -5.39 5.53
N GLU A 60 -20.20 -4.98 6.73
CA GLU A 60 -19.97 -3.63 7.21
C GLU A 60 -18.47 -3.41 7.45
N LEU A 61 -17.90 -2.33 6.90
CA LEU A 61 -16.49 -2.02 7.11
C LEU A 61 -16.32 -1.32 8.45
N THR A 62 -16.19 -2.07 9.55
CA THR A 62 -16.04 -1.53 10.90
C THR A 62 -14.74 -0.73 11.06
N ARG A 63 -13.66 -1.14 10.39
CA ARG A 63 -12.40 -0.38 10.34
C ARG A 63 -12.44 0.73 9.29
N LYS A 64 -12.95 1.90 9.68
CA LYS A 64 -12.97 3.13 8.85
C LYS A 64 -11.60 3.80 8.85
N ILE A 65 -11.19 4.36 7.71
CA ILE A 65 -9.93 5.10 7.53
C ILE A 65 -10.24 6.60 7.49
N LYS A 66 -9.69 7.36 8.43
CA LYS A 66 -9.94 8.80 8.58
C LYS A 66 -8.93 9.67 7.83
N LYS A 67 -7.68 9.23 7.77
CA LYS A 67 -6.56 9.97 7.20
C LYS A 67 -5.46 9.03 6.73
N LEU A 68 -4.72 9.44 5.72
CA LEU A 68 -3.49 8.78 5.26
C LEU A 68 -2.32 9.77 5.26
N ASP A 69 -1.29 9.49 6.05
CA ASP A 69 -0.01 10.17 6.01
C ASP A 69 1.02 9.27 5.28
N ILE A 70 1.54 9.75 4.16
CA ILE A 70 2.51 9.04 3.32
C ILE A 70 3.88 9.67 3.53
N PHE A 71 4.89 8.87 3.83
CA PHE A 71 6.26 9.29 4.09
C PHE A 71 7.17 8.77 2.99
N PHE A 72 7.44 9.63 2.01
CA PHE A 72 8.32 9.33 0.89
C PHE A 72 9.71 9.87 1.21
N ARG A 73 10.64 8.96 1.50
CA ARG A 73 12.02 9.30 1.88
C ARG A 73 12.94 9.17 0.67
N TYR A 74 13.77 10.18 0.41
CA TYR A 74 14.57 10.24 -0.82
C TYR A 74 15.93 10.88 -0.65
N ALA A 75 16.90 10.43 -1.46
CA ALA A 75 18.27 10.92 -1.39
C ALA A 75 18.95 11.05 -2.76
N PRO A 76 18.77 12.16 -3.50
CA PRO A 76 19.20 12.26 -4.90
C PRO A 76 20.73 12.25 -5.07
N SER A 77 21.49 12.78 -4.11
CA SER A 77 22.96 12.89 -4.21
C SER A 77 23.72 11.62 -3.79
N VAL A 78 23.02 10.61 -3.26
CA VAL A 78 23.64 9.37 -2.78
C VAL A 78 23.48 8.26 -3.81
N ASN A 79 24.60 7.68 -4.27
CA ASN A 79 24.57 6.46 -5.09
C ASN A 79 23.94 5.29 -4.31
N LEU A 80 23.43 4.26 -5.00
CA LEU A 80 22.76 3.12 -4.37
C LEU A 80 23.63 2.53 -3.23
N TRP A 81 23.02 2.29 -2.07
CA TRP A 81 23.69 1.74 -0.88
C TRP A 81 24.39 0.42 -1.24
N ASN A 82 25.68 0.27 -0.90
CA ASN A 82 26.54 -0.87 -1.29
C ASN A 82 26.69 -1.15 -2.80
N SER A 83 26.35 -0.22 -3.70
CA SER A 83 26.59 -0.41 -5.13
C SER A 83 28.04 -0.14 -5.54
N THR A 84 28.64 -1.07 -6.29
CA THR A 84 29.88 -0.79 -7.02
C THR A 84 29.59 0.11 -8.23
N LYS A 85 30.61 0.82 -8.76
CA LYS A 85 30.47 1.61 -10.00
C LYS A 85 29.95 0.79 -11.21
N ARG A 86 30.00 -0.56 -11.15
CA ARG A 86 29.51 -1.48 -12.18
C ARG A 86 28.04 -1.89 -12.00
N TRP A 87 27.46 -1.68 -10.81
CA TRP A 87 26.07 -2.07 -10.54
C TRP A 87 25.14 -1.03 -11.17
N LYS A 88 24.56 -1.40 -12.31
CA LYS A 88 23.63 -0.55 -13.06
C LYS A 88 22.23 -0.67 -12.44
N ARG A 89 21.42 0.39 -12.54
CA ARG A 89 19.99 0.35 -12.20
C ARG A 89 19.24 -0.64 -13.11
N ILE A 90 18.05 -1.06 -12.70
CA ILE A 90 17.21 -1.95 -13.54
C ILE A 90 16.93 -1.28 -14.90
N ILE A 91 16.66 0.04 -14.88
CA ILE A 91 16.65 0.90 -16.06
C ILE A 91 18.08 1.38 -16.36
N PRO A 92 18.64 1.11 -17.56
CA PRO A 92 19.94 1.62 -17.95
C PRO A 92 19.91 3.14 -18.16
N ASP A 93 21.06 3.79 -17.99
CA ASP A 93 21.35 5.16 -18.44
C ASP A 93 20.47 6.28 -17.87
N ILE A 94 19.90 6.08 -16.67
CA ILE A 94 19.22 7.13 -15.90
C ILE A 94 19.99 7.53 -14.63
N ASN A 95 19.88 8.81 -14.26
CA ASN A 95 20.36 9.31 -12.98
C ASN A 95 19.33 9.07 -11.85
N LYS A 96 19.74 9.26 -10.60
CA LYS A 96 18.87 9.00 -9.43
C LYS A 96 17.68 9.96 -9.38
N GLU A 97 17.89 11.22 -9.69
CA GLU A 97 16.83 12.24 -9.72
C GLU A 97 15.68 11.88 -10.65
N THR A 98 16.01 11.34 -11.83
CA THR A 98 15.02 10.85 -12.79
C THR A 98 14.23 9.70 -12.19
N LEU A 99 14.91 8.71 -11.59
CA LEU A 99 14.25 7.59 -10.92
C LEU A 99 13.27 8.08 -9.85
N ILE A 100 13.75 8.91 -8.92
CA ILE A 100 12.94 9.48 -7.84
C ILE A 100 11.74 10.24 -8.40
N SER A 101 11.94 11.08 -9.41
CA SER A 101 10.87 11.90 -10.00
C SER A 101 9.79 11.05 -10.68
N VAL A 102 10.19 10.00 -11.41
CA VAL A 102 9.27 9.09 -12.11
C VAL A 102 8.46 8.27 -11.10
N CYS A 103 9.13 7.69 -10.10
CA CYS A 103 8.48 6.97 -8.99
C CYS A 103 7.50 7.88 -8.24
N LEU A 104 7.91 9.10 -7.90
CA LEU A 104 7.08 10.08 -7.21
C LEU A 104 5.88 10.55 -8.06
N ASN A 105 6.04 10.69 -9.39
CA ASN A 105 4.93 10.97 -10.30
C ASN A 105 3.89 9.84 -10.31
N SER A 106 4.34 8.58 -10.36
CA SER A 106 3.44 7.43 -10.32
C SER A 106 2.63 7.37 -9.01
N LEU A 107 3.28 7.70 -7.88
CA LEU A 107 2.60 7.83 -6.58
C LEU A 107 1.56 8.96 -6.60
N LYS A 108 1.91 10.14 -7.14
CA LYS A 108 0.98 11.27 -7.31
C LYS A 108 -0.26 10.85 -8.10
N ILE A 109 -0.07 10.16 -9.24
CA ILE A 109 -1.17 9.67 -10.08
C ILE A 109 -2.06 8.69 -9.30
N SER A 110 -1.44 7.76 -8.54
CA SER A 110 -2.19 6.79 -7.72
C SER A 110 -3.05 7.47 -6.65
N ILE A 111 -2.49 8.48 -5.95
CA ILE A 111 -3.23 9.28 -4.95
C ILE A 111 -4.39 10.03 -5.61
N LEU A 112 -4.13 10.73 -6.72
CA LEU A 112 -5.14 11.51 -7.43
C LEU A 112 -6.26 10.61 -7.96
N SER A 113 -5.93 9.45 -8.54
CA SER A 113 -6.93 8.49 -9.03
C SER A 113 -7.85 7.97 -7.93
N PHE A 114 -7.34 7.82 -6.70
CA PHE A 114 -8.18 7.47 -5.55
C PHE A 114 -9.11 8.63 -5.14
N LEU A 115 -8.56 9.85 -5.10
CA LEU A 115 -9.28 11.08 -4.70
C LEU A 115 -10.29 11.58 -5.75
N GLU A 116 -10.22 11.12 -6.99
CA GLU A 116 -11.26 11.36 -8.01
C GLU A 116 -12.62 10.76 -7.62
N LYS A 117 -12.61 9.64 -6.89
CA LYS A 117 -13.80 8.84 -6.58
C LYS A 117 -14.14 8.81 -5.09
N ASN A 118 -13.21 9.20 -4.23
CA ASN A 118 -13.32 9.07 -2.78
C ASN A 118 -12.82 10.35 -2.10
N ASN A 119 -13.32 10.62 -0.90
CA ASN A 119 -12.85 11.73 -0.07
C ASN A 119 -12.05 11.20 1.12
N LEU A 120 -10.81 11.64 1.26
CA LEU A 120 -9.92 11.31 2.37
C LEU A 120 -8.89 12.43 2.54
N ASP A 121 -8.57 12.82 3.78
CA ASP A 121 -7.42 13.71 4.01
C ASP A 121 -6.13 12.92 3.79
N ILE A 122 -5.33 13.34 2.81
CA ILE A 122 -4.04 12.74 2.47
C ILE A 122 -2.95 13.80 2.62
N CYS A 123 -1.90 13.47 3.37
CA CYS A 123 -0.69 14.29 3.46
C CYS A 123 0.51 13.48 2.99
N LEU A 124 1.22 13.99 1.97
CA LEU A 124 2.48 13.47 1.49
C LEU A 124 3.64 14.23 2.15
N HIS A 125 4.34 13.54 3.04
CA HIS A 125 5.56 13.98 3.70
C HIS A 125 6.76 13.56 2.86
N LEU A 126 7.41 14.54 2.24
CA LEU A 126 8.70 14.37 1.56
C LEU A 126 9.83 14.50 2.59
N VAL A 127 10.55 13.41 2.86
CA VAL A 127 11.66 13.39 3.82
C VAL A 127 12.97 13.32 3.05
N SER A 128 13.68 14.44 2.95
CA SER A 128 14.93 14.51 2.19
C SER A 128 16.14 14.07 3.03
N ASP A 129 17.05 13.33 2.41
CA ASP A 129 18.38 13.00 2.93
C ASP A 129 19.43 13.33 1.88
N ASN A 130 20.41 14.17 2.20
CA ASN A 130 21.42 14.61 1.24
C ASN A 130 20.83 15.08 -0.11
N SER A 131 19.83 15.97 -0.03
CA SER A 131 19.23 16.63 -1.19
C SER A 131 19.70 18.09 -1.30
N TYR A 132 19.36 18.74 -2.40
CA TYR A 132 19.71 20.13 -2.68
C TYR A 132 18.49 20.90 -3.18
N SER A 133 18.48 22.22 -2.97
CA SER A 133 17.30 23.07 -3.12
C SER A 133 16.68 23.05 -4.52
N GLU A 134 17.49 23.01 -5.56
CA GLU A 134 17.02 22.94 -6.94
C GLU A 134 16.18 21.68 -7.20
N PHE A 135 16.70 20.49 -6.82
CA PHE A 135 15.95 19.24 -6.98
C PHE A 135 14.67 19.24 -6.13
N ASP A 136 14.77 19.67 -4.88
CA ASP A 136 13.62 19.73 -3.97
C ASP A 136 12.50 20.65 -4.50
N ASN A 137 12.86 21.80 -5.05
CA ASN A 137 11.91 22.72 -5.66
C ASN A 137 11.26 22.10 -6.91
N ASN A 138 12.01 21.34 -7.70
CA ASN A 138 11.49 20.66 -8.89
C ASN A 138 10.46 19.58 -8.53
N ILE A 139 10.73 18.74 -7.51
CA ILE A 139 9.75 17.73 -7.09
C ILE A 139 8.52 18.34 -6.40
N LEU A 140 8.67 19.46 -5.67
CA LEU A 140 7.53 20.17 -5.10
C LEU A 140 6.62 20.71 -6.20
N LYS A 141 7.20 21.33 -7.25
CA LYS A 141 6.44 21.75 -8.42
C LYS A 141 5.78 20.57 -9.14
N LEU A 142 6.45 19.40 -9.20
CA LEU A 142 5.92 18.20 -9.85
C LEU A 142 4.67 17.71 -9.11
N LEU A 143 4.67 17.83 -7.79
CA LEU A 143 3.58 17.43 -6.91
C LEU A 143 2.47 18.46 -6.77
N THR A 144 2.61 19.68 -7.29
CA THR A 144 1.56 20.71 -7.21
C THR A 144 0.21 20.15 -7.66
N ASN A 145 -0.78 20.27 -6.79
CA ASN A 145 -2.16 19.82 -6.96
C ASN A 145 -3.05 20.49 -5.88
N GLU A 146 -4.37 20.37 -6.02
CA GLU A 146 -5.36 20.93 -5.07
C GLU A 146 -6.04 19.87 -4.19
N LYS A 147 -5.73 18.58 -4.40
CA LYS A 147 -6.47 17.44 -3.83
C LYS A 147 -5.84 16.90 -2.55
N PHE A 148 -4.52 17.00 -2.38
CA PHE A 148 -3.80 16.51 -1.20
C PHE A 148 -2.67 17.44 -0.77
N LYS A 149 -2.30 17.37 0.51
CA LYS A 149 -1.27 18.24 1.11
C LYS A 149 0.12 17.66 0.86
N VAL A 150 1.09 18.52 0.60
CA VAL A 150 2.51 18.14 0.49
C VAL A 150 3.30 18.92 1.54
N LYS A 151 4.10 18.22 2.34
CA LYS A 151 5.00 18.81 3.35
C LYS A 151 6.42 18.30 3.12
N LYS A 152 7.39 19.20 3.13
CA LYS A 152 8.80 18.86 3.04
C LYS A 152 9.45 18.87 4.41
N HIS A 153 10.30 17.88 4.65
CA HIS A 153 11.13 17.70 5.84
C HIS A 153 12.55 17.34 5.40
N SER A 154 13.52 17.57 6.27
CA SER A 154 14.90 17.14 6.07
C SER A 154 15.32 16.25 7.22
N ALA A 155 15.95 15.13 6.89
CA ALA A 155 16.45 14.19 7.86
C ALA A 155 17.51 14.85 8.74
N LYS A 156 17.35 14.74 10.06
CA LYS A 156 18.33 15.27 11.04
C LYS A 156 19.66 14.52 10.99
N ILE A 157 19.61 13.24 10.60
CA ILE A 157 20.77 12.35 10.50
C ILE A 157 20.84 11.87 9.05
N GLN A 158 22.03 11.93 8.46
CA GLN A 158 22.24 11.48 7.09
C GLN A 158 22.21 9.95 6.96
N GLY A 159 21.78 9.48 5.80
CA GLY A 159 21.78 8.07 5.42
C GLY A 159 20.44 7.36 5.63
N ASN A 160 20.40 6.11 5.18
CA ASN A 160 19.18 5.29 5.14
C ASN A 160 18.50 5.15 6.51
N HIS A 161 19.30 4.96 7.56
CA HIS A 161 18.83 4.90 8.94
C HIS A 161 18.25 6.24 9.42
N GLY A 162 18.94 7.35 9.15
CA GLY A 162 18.54 8.67 9.63
C GLY A 162 17.26 9.19 8.97
N SER A 163 17.13 9.02 7.65
CA SER A 163 15.88 9.34 6.94
C SER A 163 14.69 8.50 7.41
N TYR A 164 14.91 7.21 7.69
CA TYR A 164 13.87 6.34 8.27
C TYR A 164 13.45 6.80 9.67
N LEU A 165 14.41 7.21 10.53
CA LEU A 165 14.09 7.74 11.86
C LEU A 165 13.34 9.06 11.79
N GLU A 166 13.65 9.92 10.82
CA GLU A 166 12.87 11.14 10.61
C GLU A 166 11.42 10.83 10.21
N CYS A 167 11.20 9.83 9.35
CA CYS A 167 9.84 9.33 9.07
C CYS A 167 9.14 8.88 10.36
N CYS A 168 9.83 8.15 11.24
CA CYS A 168 9.28 7.73 12.53
C CYS A 168 8.92 8.91 13.42
N ASP A 169 9.81 9.89 13.55
CA ASP A 169 9.60 11.09 14.37
C ASP A 169 8.38 11.89 13.91
N ILE A 170 8.19 12.03 12.59
CA ILE A 170 7.04 12.77 12.06
C ILE A 170 5.75 11.93 12.16
N ALA A 171 5.83 10.60 12.00
CA ALA A 171 4.69 9.69 12.16
C ALA A 171 4.14 9.64 13.60
N GLU A 172 4.86 10.21 14.59
CA GLU A 172 4.31 10.47 15.92
C GLU A 172 3.05 11.33 15.87
N PHE A 173 2.94 12.23 14.88
CA PHE A 173 1.84 13.18 14.72
C PHE A 173 0.77 12.73 13.72
N SER A 174 0.88 11.52 13.18
CA SER A 174 -0.15 10.95 12.31
C SER A 174 -1.39 10.53 13.09
N ASP A 175 -2.55 10.63 12.44
CA ASP A 175 -3.85 10.40 13.10
C ASP A 175 -4.38 8.98 12.91
N ASP A 176 -4.14 8.38 11.73
CA ASP A 176 -4.73 7.08 11.40
C ASP A 176 -3.79 6.18 10.59
N ILE A 177 -3.77 6.23 9.26
CA ILE A 177 -2.95 5.33 8.45
C ILE A 177 -1.62 6.01 8.11
N ILE A 178 -0.53 5.26 8.28
CA ILE A 178 0.85 5.65 8.00
C ILE A 178 1.35 4.76 6.85
N PHE A 179 1.97 5.36 5.84
CA PHE A 179 2.58 4.62 4.74
C PHE A 179 4.02 5.08 4.51
N PHE A 180 4.99 4.23 4.81
CA PHE A 180 6.41 4.51 4.54
C PHE A 180 6.77 4.00 3.15
N ILE A 181 7.52 4.81 2.39
CA ILE A 181 7.89 4.54 1.00
C ILE A 181 9.35 4.92 0.75
N GLU A 182 10.10 4.05 0.07
CA GLU A 182 11.45 4.31 -0.45
C GLU A 182 11.41 5.00 -1.83
N ASP A 183 12.51 5.66 -2.21
CA ASP A 183 12.54 6.54 -3.38
C ASP A 183 12.59 5.86 -4.75
N ASP A 184 12.61 4.53 -4.76
CA ASP A 184 12.75 3.67 -5.93
C ASP A 184 11.54 2.73 -6.13
N TYR A 185 10.36 3.10 -5.64
CA TYR A 185 9.11 2.36 -5.88
C TYR A 185 8.22 3.03 -6.93
N LEU A 186 7.87 2.30 -7.98
CA LEU A 186 6.94 2.72 -9.03
C LEU A 186 5.53 2.17 -8.73
N PHE A 187 4.50 3.01 -8.76
CA PHE A 187 3.15 2.66 -8.29
C PHE A 187 2.13 2.54 -9.42
N GLU A 188 1.34 1.46 -9.39
CA GLU A 188 0.17 1.33 -10.25
C GLU A 188 -0.87 2.42 -9.93
N LYS A 189 -1.62 2.84 -10.95
CA LYS A 189 -2.64 3.88 -10.80
C LYS A 189 -3.69 3.55 -9.74
N ASN A 190 -4.01 2.26 -9.55
CA ASN A 190 -4.96 1.77 -8.55
C ASN A 190 -4.31 1.39 -7.20
N CYS A 191 -2.99 1.55 -7.01
CA CYS A 191 -2.30 1.09 -5.80
C CYS A 191 -2.90 1.65 -4.50
N ILE A 192 -3.03 2.98 -4.38
CA ILE A 192 -3.58 3.61 -3.16
C ILE A 192 -5.03 3.16 -2.92
N GLU A 193 -5.81 3.03 -3.99
CA GLU A 193 -7.18 2.52 -3.91
C GLU A 193 -7.21 1.08 -3.38
N GLU A 194 -6.51 0.15 -4.03
CA GLU A 194 -6.50 -1.26 -3.62
C GLU A 194 -6.00 -1.43 -2.19
N MET A 195 -4.93 -0.72 -1.79
CA MET A 195 -4.38 -0.80 -0.44
C MET A 195 -5.37 -0.33 0.62
N LEU A 196 -5.98 0.85 0.46
CA LEU A 196 -6.88 1.41 1.47
C LEU A 196 -8.17 0.59 1.60
N PHE A 197 -8.73 0.16 0.47
CA PHE A 197 -9.92 -0.69 0.46
C PHE A 197 -9.64 -2.06 1.09
N THR A 198 -8.49 -2.66 0.76
CA THR A 198 -8.05 -3.93 1.36
C THR A 198 -7.83 -3.79 2.86
N TYR A 199 -7.16 -2.71 3.28
CA TYR A 199 -6.90 -2.44 4.69
C TYR A 199 -8.20 -2.43 5.48
N SER A 200 -9.16 -1.61 5.05
CA SER A 200 -10.46 -1.47 5.71
C SER A 200 -11.22 -2.81 5.73
N ARG A 201 -11.27 -3.52 4.59
CA ARG A 201 -11.99 -4.79 4.48
C ARG A 201 -11.38 -5.90 5.32
N ILE A 202 -10.10 -6.19 5.15
CA ILE A 202 -9.45 -7.31 5.86
C ILE A 202 -9.43 -7.03 7.36
N SER A 203 -9.11 -5.80 7.78
CA SER A 203 -9.10 -5.45 9.20
C SER A 203 -10.48 -5.61 9.83
N SER A 204 -11.56 -5.28 9.10
CA SER A 204 -12.94 -5.51 9.56
C SER A 204 -13.29 -7.00 9.65
N ILE A 205 -12.77 -7.83 8.72
CA ILE A 205 -13.00 -9.28 8.72
C ILE A 205 -12.38 -9.97 9.94
N ILE A 206 -11.17 -9.54 10.32
CA ILE A 206 -10.41 -10.19 11.40
C ILE A 206 -10.48 -9.44 12.73
N ASP A 207 -11.22 -8.33 12.76
CA ASP A 207 -11.35 -7.40 13.90
C ASP A 207 -9.99 -6.98 14.50
N LYS A 208 -9.03 -6.69 13.61
CA LYS A 208 -7.66 -6.32 13.99
C LYS A 208 -6.99 -5.52 12.89
N ASP A 209 -6.19 -4.52 13.27
CA ASP A 209 -5.31 -3.82 12.33
C ASP A 209 -4.26 -4.78 11.74
N ILE A 210 -3.86 -4.48 10.51
CA ILE A 210 -2.91 -5.26 9.71
C ILE A 210 -1.79 -4.36 9.18
N ILE A 211 -0.78 -4.98 8.59
CA ILE A 211 0.27 -4.30 7.83
C ILE A 211 0.13 -4.72 6.37
N LEU A 212 0.25 -3.77 5.44
CA LEU A 212 0.21 -4.05 4.00
C LEU A 212 1.51 -3.60 3.35
N CYS A 213 2.10 -4.44 2.52
CA CYS A 213 3.15 -4.06 1.56
C CYS A 213 2.53 -4.06 0.15
N PRO A 214 2.82 -3.05 -0.70
CA PRO A 214 2.27 -2.99 -2.06
C PRO A 214 2.96 -3.91 -3.08
N THR A 215 4.04 -4.61 -2.73
CA THR A 215 4.87 -5.36 -3.68
C THR A 215 4.80 -6.86 -3.42
N ASP A 216 4.67 -7.65 -4.50
CA ASP A 216 4.72 -9.11 -4.51
C ASP A 216 6.15 -9.56 -4.85
N TYR A 217 7.03 -9.64 -3.86
CA TYR A 217 8.44 -9.91 -4.12
C TYR A 217 8.71 -11.34 -4.65
N PRO A 218 9.65 -11.52 -5.60
CA PRO A 218 10.02 -12.82 -6.15
C PRO A 218 10.44 -13.87 -5.11
N PHE A 219 11.07 -13.45 -4.01
CA PHE A 219 11.53 -14.38 -2.97
C PHE A 219 10.38 -15.12 -2.26
N PHE A 220 9.11 -14.68 -2.43
CA PHE A 220 7.94 -15.46 -2.02
C PHE A 220 7.67 -16.69 -2.89
N TYR A 221 8.33 -16.79 -4.05
CA TYR A 221 8.16 -17.85 -5.03
C TYR A 221 9.40 -18.73 -5.20
N ASP A 222 10.57 -18.27 -4.76
CA ASP A 222 11.84 -19.00 -4.83
C ASP A 222 11.93 -20.21 -3.88
N SER A 223 10.91 -20.43 -3.04
CA SER A 223 10.85 -21.53 -2.07
C SER A 223 9.43 -22.08 -1.91
N LEU A 224 9.28 -23.18 -1.16
CA LEU A 224 7.98 -23.73 -0.74
C LEU A 224 7.32 -22.86 0.34
N TYR A 225 7.08 -21.60 0.00
CA TYR A 225 6.54 -20.60 0.91
C TYR A 225 5.03 -20.84 1.15
N ASN A 226 4.70 -21.43 2.30
CA ASN A 226 3.31 -21.68 2.68
C ASN A 226 2.65 -20.39 3.18
N THR A 227 1.49 -20.04 2.61
CA THR A 227 0.78 -18.81 2.98
C THR A 227 -0.74 -18.95 2.91
N ASN A 228 -1.45 -18.10 3.66
CA ASN A 228 -2.89 -17.93 3.55
C ASN A 228 -3.21 -16.76 2.63
N ILE A 229 -4.32 -16.87 1.89
CA ILE A 229 -4.78 -15.84 0.96
C ILE A 229 -6.06 -15.19 1.47
N PHE A 230 -6.09 -13.87 1.44
CA PHE A 230 -7.25 -13.02 1.62
C PHE A 230 -7.67 -12.38 0.30
N ILE A 231 -8.91 -11.91 0.24
CA ILE A 231 -9.45 -11.19 -0.92
C ILE A 231 -9.62 -9.73 -0.50
N GLY A 232 -8.85 -8.87 -1.16
CA GLY A 232 -8.92 -7.41 -1.06
C GLY A 232 -10.12 -6.87 -1.83
N LYS A 233 -9.91 -5.77 -2.58
CA LYS A 233 -10.92 -5.23 -3.48
C LYS A 233 -10.91 -6.01 -4.79
N ASP A 234 -9.84 -5.83 -5.56
CA ASP A 234 -9.63 -6.47 -6.85
C ASP A 234 -8.46 -7.47 -6.80
N TYR A 235 -7.66 -7.46 -5.73
CA TYR A 235 -6.49 -8.31 -5.58
C TYR A 235 -6.68 -9.42 -4.54
N LYS A 236 -5.89 -10.48 -4.71
CA LYS A 236 -5.63 -11.45 -3.65
C LYS A 236 -4.43 -10.99 -2.86
N TRP A 237 -4.43 -11.25 -1.56
CA TRP A 237 -3.41 -10.80 -0.62
C TRP A 237 -2.91 -11.97 0.20
N ARG A 238 -1.60 -12.25 0.13
CA ARG A 238 -0.96 -13.34 0.87
C ARG A 238 -0.41 -12.86 2.19
N LEU A 239 -0.39 -13.72 3.22
CA LEU A 239 0.39 -13.46 4.43
C LEU A 239 1.89 -13.53 4.14
N VAL A 240 2.63 -12.52 4.57
CA VAL A 240 4.09 -12.45 4.40
C VAL A 240 4.80 -12.32 5.75
N GLY A 241 5.93 -13.01 5.88
CA GLY A 241 6.81 -12.92 7.05
C GLY A 241 7.92 -11.88 6.89
N GLU A 242 8.14 -11.39 5.66
CA GLU A 242 9.25 -10.52 5.30
C GLU A 242 8.81 -9.52 4.23
N THR A 243 9.27 -8.27 4.36
CA THR A 243 9.09 -7.18 3.38
C THR A 243 10.30 -6.25 3.42
N LEU A 244 10.39 -5.33 2.46
CA LEU A 244 11.29 -4.17 2.51
C LEU A 244 10.60 -2.96 3.19
N LEU A 245 11.21 -1.78 3.11
CA LEU A 245 10.82 -0.57 3.86
C LEU A 245 9.69 0.25 3.22
N THR A 246 8.98 -0.33 2.25
CA THR A 246 7.75 0.23 1.69
C THR A 246 6.54 -0.54 2.24
N PHE A 247 5.88 0.00 3.27
CA PHE A 247 4.76 -0.67 3.96
C PHE A 247 3.81 0.32 4.66
N MET A 248 2.53 -0.05 4.70
CA MET A 248 1.42 0.72 5.27
C MET A 248 0.85 0.03 6.50
N PHE A 249 0.54 0.80 7.53
CA PHE A 249 0.08 0.32 8.83
C PHE A 249 -0.67 1.44 9.58
N SER A 250 -1.34 1.12 10.68
CA SER A 250 -2.04 2.14 11.47
C SER A 250 -1.15 2.82 12.51
N LYS A 251 -1.59 3.99 12.96
CA LYS A 251 -1.09 4.72 14.11
C LYS A 251 -1.16 3.89 15.38
N ASN A 252 -2.17 3.03 15.51
CA ASN A 252 -2.26 2.10 16.63
C ASN A 252 -1.12 1.07 16.61
N ILE A 253 -0.82 0.49 15.44
CA ILE A 253 0.35 -0.40 15.27
C ILE A 253 1.64 0.39 15.54
N PHE A 254 1.75 1.61 15.02
CA PHE A 254 2.91 2.47 15.27
C PHE A 254 3.15 2.66 16.76
N ASN A 255 2.15 3.05 17.53
CA ASN A 255 2.28 3.28 18.97
C ASN A 255 2.60 1.99 19.74
N THR A 256 1.92 0.89 19.40
CA THR A 256 2.07 -0.42 20.09
C THR A 256 3.44 -1.03 19.85
N HIS A 257 3.97 -0.91 18.64
CA HIS A 257 5.25 -1.51 18.23
C HIS A 257 6.34 -0.46 17.98
N LYS A 258 6.18 0.74 18.52
CA LYS A 258 7.07 1.90 18.29
C LYS A 258 8.54 1.56 18.44
N LYS A 259 8.89 0.85 19.52
CA LYS A 259 10.26 0.40 19.77
C LYS A 259 10.81 -0.44 18.61
N ASN A 260 10.06 -1.45 18.16
CA ASN A 260 10.51 -2.34 17.08
C ASN A 260 10.58 -1.63 15.74
N ILE A 261 9.62 -0.76 15.44
CA ILE A 261 9.62 0.05 14.21
C ILE A 261 10.87 0.94 14.20
N ARG A 262 11.13 1.69 15.28
CA ARG A 262 12.31 2.55 15.35
C ARG A 262 13.63 1.80 15.33
N LEU A 263 13.71 0.59 15.90
CA LEU A 263 14.92 -0.24 15.90
C LEU A 263 15.48 -0.52 14.50
N VAL A 264 14.64 -0.45 13.46
CA VAL A 264 15.07 -0.51 12.06
C VAL A 264 16.09 0.60 11.75
N GLY A 265 15.84 1.82 12.21
CA GLY A 265 16.73 2.97 12.04
C GLY A 265 17.77 3.13 13.16
N GLU A 266 17.48 2.71 14.39
CA GLU A 266 18.36 2.95 15.55
C GLU A 266 19.56 1.99 15.64
N LYS A 267 19.50 0.83 14.96
CA LYS A 267 20.57 -0.17 14.99
C LYS A 267 20.89 -0.67 13.59
N LYS A 268 22.14 -1.13 13.41
CA LYS A 268 22.49 -1.94 12.24
C LYS A 268 21.84 -3.31 12.39
N ASN A 269 21.04 -3.69 11.39
CA ASN A 269 20.33 -4.96 11.34
C ASN A 269 20.73 -5.71 10.07
N GLU A 270 20.72 -7.05 10.12
CA GLU A 270 20.93 -7.94 8.98
C GLU A 270 19.83 -9.03 9.01
N PRO A 271 18.84 -8.98 8.10
CA PRO A 271 18.55 -7.91 7.13
C PRO A 271 18.15 -6.59 7.80
N PHE A 272 18.17 -5.48 7.06
CA PHE A 272 17.88 -4.14 7.58
C PHE A 272 16.49 -4.06 8.25
N GLU A 273 15.51 -4.77 7.67
CA GLU A 273 14.10 -4.82 8.07
C GLU A 273 13.82 -5.85 9.17
N LYS A 274 14.83 -6.55 9.69
CA LYS A 274 14.65 -7.61 10.69
C LYS A 274 13.74 -7.22 11.87
N PRO A 275 13.85 -6.02 12.49
CA PRO A 275 12.94 -5.64 13.57
C PRO A 275 11.47 -5.57 13.16
N LEU A 276 11.19 -5.25 11.89
CA LEU A 276 9.85 -5.23 11.31
C LEU A 276 9.32 -6.65 11.10
N HIS A 277 10.16 -7.59 10.65
CA HIS A 277 9.79 -9.01 10.49
C HIS A 277 9.42 -9.66 11.83
N GLU A 278 10.05 -9.24 12.94
CA GLU A 278 9.65 -9.68 14.29
C GLU A 278 8.22 -9.23 14.65
N ILE A 279 7.77 -8.07 14.15
CA ILE A 279 6.38 -7.62 14.34
C ILE A 279 5.43 -8.55 13.58
N TYR A 280 5.83 -9.06 12.41
CA TYR A 280 4.97 -9.89 11.55
C TYR A 280 4.68 -11.28 12.12
N LYS A 281 5.47 -11.71 13.10
CA LYS A 281 5.19 -12.94 13.88
C LYS A 281 3.94 -12.79 14.76
N VAL A 282 3.58 -11.56 15.13
CA VAL A 282 2.45 -11.25 16.04
C VAL A 282 1.30 -10.54 15.31
N LEU A 283 1.62 -9.66 14.36
CA LEU A 283 0.66 -8.95 13.52
C LEU A 283 0.68 -9.48 12.08
N LYS A 284 -0.47 -9.52 11.43
CA LYS A 284 -0.56 -10.00 10.06
C LYS A 284 -0.03 -8.94 9.10
N CYS A 285 1.05 -9.25 8.40
CA CYS A 285 1.48 -8.51 7.23
C CYS A 285 0.96 -9.20 5.96
N LEU A 286 0.47 -8.43 5.00
CA LEU A 286 0.05 -8.94 3.70
C LEU A 286 0.74 -8.23 2.55
N ALA A 287 1.03 -8.98 1.50
CA ALA A 287 1.43 -8.48 0.19
C ALA A 287 0.40 -8.93 -0.86
N PRO A 288 0.20 -8.18 -1.95
CA PRO A 288 -0.70 -8.61 -3.01
C PRO A 288 -0.11 -9.83 -3.74
N VAL A 289 -0.95 -10.54 -4.49
CA VAL A 289 -0.53 -11.50 -5.51
C VAL A 289 -0.63 -10.76 -6.85
N ASN A 290 0.51 -10.58 -7.52
CA ASN A 290 0.83 -9.51 -8.46
C ASN A 290 1.01 -8.15 -7.77
N SER A 291 2.08 -7.45 -8.10
CA SER A 291 2.45 -6.18 -7.48
C SER A 291 1.47 -5.04 -7.79
N LEU A 292 1.28 -4.17 -6.79
CA LEU A 292 0.68 -2.84 -6.94
C LEU A 292 1.74 -1.75 -7.01
N SER A 293 2.97 -2.07 -6.58
CA SER A 293 4.14 -1.25 -6.83
C SER A 293 5.37 -2.09 -7.07
N TYR A 294 6.30 -1.55 -7.83
CA TYR A 294 7.50 -2.24 -8.29
C TYR A 294 8.72 -1.61 -7.67
N HIS A 295 9.53 -2.41 -6.99
CA HIS A 295 10.85 -1.97 -6.54
C HIS A 295 11.78 -1.90 -7.74
N MET A 296 12.23 -0.70 -8.10
CA MET A 296 13.06 -0.44 -9.28
C MET A 296 14.54 -0.79 -9.04
N SER A 297 14.79 -1.98 -8.51
CA SER A 297 16.09 -2.51 -8.14
C SER A 297 16.44 -3.78 -8.92
N ARG A 298 17.73 -4.03 -9.15
CA ARG A 298 18.21 -5.30 -9.72
C ARG A 298 18.35 -6.42 -8.69
N SER A 299 18.34 -6.11 -7.40
CA SER A 299 18.51 -7.11 -6.34
C SER A 299 17.25 -7.95 -6.16
N VAL A 300 16.09 -7.32 -6.31
CA VAL A 300 14.77 -7.95 -6.15
C VAL A 300 13.87 -7.43 -7.27
N PRO A 301 14.18 -7.74 -8.54
CA PRO A 301 13.41 -7.25 -9.68
C PRO A 301 12.05 -7.94 -9.68
N ASP A 302 10.97 -7.18 -9.87
CA ASP A 302 9.64 -7.75 -10.04
C ASP A 302 9.61 -8.71 -11.26
N ASP A 303 8.88 -9.81 -11.13
CA ASP A 303 8.79 -10.86 -12.15
C ASP A 303 7.75 -10.56 -13.25
N SER A 304 6.90 -9.54 -13.06
CA SER A 304 5.95 -9.10 -14.06
C SER A 304 6.59 -8.19 -15.10
N HIS A 305 6.13 -8.27 -16.35
CA HIS A 305 6.57 -7.36 -17.41
C HIS A 305 5.82 -6.02 -17.41
N SER A 306 4.80 -5.84 -16.55
CA SER A 306 3.92 -4.67 -16.56
C SER A 306 4.61 -3.38 -16.14
N TRP A 307 5.65 -3.47 -15.28
CA TRP A 307 6.34 -2.28 -14.77
C TRP A 307 7.04 -1.46 -15.85
N ILE A 308 7.46 -2.08 -16.98
CA ILE A 308 8.15 -1.37 -18.07
C ILE A 308 7.20 -0.36 -18.75
N ASN A 309 5.96 -0.77 -19.00
CA ASN A 309 4.96 0.10 -19.61
C ASN A 309 4.62 1.27 -18.68
N LEU A 310 4.36 0.97 -17.40
CA LEU A 310 4.10 1.96 -16.38
C LEU A 310 5.29 2.95 -16.23
N TRP A 311 6.51 2.44 -16.31
CA TRP A 311 7.72 3.26 -16.28
C TRP A 311 7.76 4.22 -17.48
N ASN A 312 7.57 3.70 -18.70
CA ASN A 312 7.65 4.49 -19.92
C ASN A 312 6.59 5.61 -19.96
N GLU A 313 5.37 5.32 -19.50
CA GLU A 313 4.30 6.30 -19.38
C GLU A 313 4.70 7.44 -18.44
N ASN A 314 5.11 7.11 -17.20
CA ASN A 314 5.50 8.10 -16.20
C ASN A 314 6.77 8.86 -16.58
N PHE A 315 7.72 8.20 -17.24
CA PHE A 315 8.94 8.82 -17.73
C PHE A 315 8.67 9.82 -18.86
N THR A 316 7.71 9.51 -19.74
CA THR A 316 7.29 10.41 -20.82
C THR A 316 6.61 11.65 -20.26
N GLU A 317 5.69 11.49 -19.30
CA GLU A 317 5.09 12.63 -18.59
C GLU A 317 6.13 13.50 -17.88
N TYR A 318 7.07 12.88 -17.16
CA TYR A 318 8.16 13.59 -16.50
C TYR A 318 9.02 14.40 -17.48
N LYS A 319 9.34 13.84 -18.65
CA LYS A 319 10.08 14.55 -19.70
C LYS A 319 9.32 15.76 -20.22
N ASN A 320 8.04 15.59 -20.52
CA ASN A 320 7.18 16.67 -21.00
C ASN A 320 7.08 17.79 -19.95
N TYR A 321 6.94 17.42 -18.68
CA TYR A 321 6.97 18.36 -17.57
C TYR A 321 8.28 19.15 -17.50
N LYS A 322 9.43 18.48 -17.60
CA LYS A 322 10.75 19.16 -17.61
C LYS A 322 10.95 20.05 -18.83
N PHE A 323 10.42 19.66 -19.99
CA PHE A 323 10.48 20.46 -21.21
C PHE A 323 9.71 21.77 -21.05
N ASN A 324 8.51 21.72 -20.47
CA ASN A 324 7.64 22.89 -20.26
C ASN A 324 8.12 23.85 -19.15
N GLN A 325 9.20 23.54 -18.44
CA GLN A 325 9.81 24.41 -17.43
C GLN A 325 11.05 25.17 -17.92
N ARG A 326 11.54 24.83 -19.11
CA ARG A 326 12.59 25.59 -19.81
C ARG A 326 11.94 26.65 -20.68
#